data_AF-A0A3E0QE28-F1
#
_entry.id   AF-A0A3E0QE28-F1
#
_cell.length_a   1.000
_cell.length_b   1.000
_cell.length_c   1.000
_cell.angle_alpha   90.00
_cell.angle_beta   90.00
_cell.angle_gamma   90.00
#
_symmetry.space_group_name_H-M   'P 1'
#
loop_
_entity.id
_entity.type
_entity.pdbx_description
1 polymer ?
#
loop_
_entity_poly.entity_id
_entity_poly.type
_entity_poly.pdbx_seq_one_letter_code
_entity_poly.pdbx_strand_id
1 'polypeptide(L)'
;MCRVILHGIINTHMHTGIIIRTFLLFTVCILHNRIQAQDILPDKVYRVTAYKKGANHVSSTSNYAEVTPPTSIYIPNAFTPNGDGLNDTFGVKGEGIKNFRLFIYNRWGEKIFETSNPNEHWDGYYGGRPAEQGTYVYQVFASGIGKKARNGSVTLVR
;
A
#
# COMPACT_ATOMS: atom_id res chain seq x y z
N MET A 1 -11.46 -22.79 -18.40
CA MET A 1 -11.61 -22.07 -17.12
C MET A 1 -11.00 -22.91 -16.01
N CYS A 2 -10.32 -22.32 -15.03
CA CYS A 2 -9.79 -23.04 -13.86
C CYS A 2 -10.17 -22.25 -12.60
N ARG A 3 -10.54 -22.96 -11.52
CA ARG A 3 -11.04 -22.38 -10.27
C ARG A 3 -10.10 -22.79 -9.13
N VAL A 4 -9.50 -21.82 -8.47
CA VAL A 4 -8.50 -22.04 -7.41
C VAL A 4 -9.21 -22.15 -6.06
N ILE A 5 -8.69 -23.01 -5.18
CA ILE A 5 -9.12 -23.16 -3.78
C ILE A 5 -7.86 -23.00 -2.90
N LEU A 6 -8.00 -22.25 -1.81
CA LEU A 6 -6.93 -21.94 -0.85
C LEU A 6 -7.33 -22.47 0.53
N HIS A 7 -6.36 -22.97 1.28
CA HIS A 7 -6.48 -23.24 2.72
C HIS A 7 -5.28 -22.62 3.43
N GLY A 8 -5.55 -21.84 4.48
CA GLY A 8 -4.52 -21.29 5.39
C GLY A 8 -4.37 -22.16 6.64
N ILE A 9 -3.25 -22.01 7.33
CA ILE A 9 -2.97 -22.67 8.61
C ILE A 9 -2.69 -21.59 9.67
N ILE A 10 -3.27 -21.75 10.85
CA ILE A 10 -3.10 -20.88 12.01
C ILE A 10 -2.38 -21.68 13.09
N ASN A 11 -1.37 -21.11 13.75
CA ASN A 11 -0.67 -21.75 14.87
C ASN A 11 -0.86 -20.93 16.15
N THR A 12 -1.22 -21.61 17.25
CA THR A 12 -1.45 -21.03 18.57
C THR A 12 -0.96 -21.99 19.65
N HIS A 13 -0.19 -21.51 20.65
CA HIS A 13 -0.10 -22.21 21.94
C HIS A 13 0.34 -21.32 23.11
N MET A 14 -0.11 -21.69 24.31
CA MET A 14 0.29 -21.17 25.64
C MET A 14 1.43 -22.07 26.23
N HIS A 15 2.14 -21.82 27.34
CA HIS A 15 2.13 -20.84 28.47
C HIS A 15 3.64 -20.49 28.81
N THR A 16 4.20 -20.11 29.99
CA THR A 16 3.80 -19.98 31.42
C THR A 16 4.82 -19.09 32.20
N GLY A 17 4.48 -18.57 33.39
CA GLY A 17 5.45 -18.36 34.50
C GLY A 17 6.02 -16.93 34.75
N ILE A 18 6.33 -16.62 36.02
CA ILE A 18 6.83 -15.32 36.53
C ILE A 18 7.90 -15.53 37.62
N ILE A 19 9.05 -14.83 37.55
CA ILE A 19 9.94 -14.49 38.69
C ILE A 19 10.47 -13.04 38.47
N ILE A 20 10.83 -12.32 39.56
CA ILE A 20 10.99 -10.86 39.62
C ILE A 20 12.30 -10.43 40.31
N ARG A 21 12.81 -9.23 39.92
CA ARG A 21 13.73 -8.28 40.61
C ARG A 21 15.27 -8.35 40.45
N THR A 22 15.77 -7.19 39.98
CA THR A 22 16.96 -6.45 40.44
C THR A 22 18.37 -6.98 40.12
N PHE A 23 18.94 -6.43 39.05
CA PHE A 23 20.28 -5.81 39.08
C PHE A 23 20.26 -4.56 38.18
N LEU A 24 20.88 -3.46 38.61
CA LEU A 24 20.90 -2.19 37.85
C LEU A 24 22.24 -1.99 37.12
N LEU A 25 22.18 -1.29 35.99
CA LEU A 25 23.29 -0.55 35.36
C LEU A 25 24.61 -1.32 35.13
N PHE A 26 24.84 -1.87 33.92
CA PHE A 26 26.08 -1.64 33.14
C PHE A 26 26.06 -2.29 31.73
N THR A 27 25.09 -1.92 30.89
CA THR A 27 25.25 -2.10 29.42
C THR A 27 24.82 -0.83 28.70
N VAL A 28 25.73 -0.30 27.88
CA VAL A 28 25.56 0.94 27.10
C VAL A 28 24.36 0.84 26.16
N CYS A 29 23.73 2.00 25.88
CA CYS A 29 22.63 2.16 24.93
C CYS A 29 22.97 1.67 23.51
N ILE A 30 22.76 0.39 23.22
CA ILE A 30 22.45 -0.08 21.86
C ILE A 30 20.96 0.16 21.63
N LEU A 31 20.55 1.43 21.71
CA LEU A 31 19.18 1.86 21.45
C LEU A 31 18.90 1.76 19.96
N HIS A 32 18.10 0.75 19.60
CA HIS A 32 17.31 0.72 18.39
C HIS A 32 18.05 0.91 17.05
N ASN A 33 19.20 0.25 16.88
CA ASN A 33 19.51 -0.36 15.58
C ASN A 33 18.73 -1.68 15.41
N ARG A 34 17.42 -1.66 15.70
CA ARG A 34 16.48 -2.47 14.94
C ARG A 34 16.45 -1.86 13.55
N ILE A 35 17.36 -2.34 12.70
CA ILE A 35 17.12 -2.28 11.27
C ILE A 35 15.83 -3.08 11.07
N GLN A 36 14.72 -2.36 10.99
CA GLN A 36 13.52 -2.86 10.35
C GLN A 36 13.93 -3.02 8.89
N ALA A 37 14.51 -4.18 8.58
CA ALA A 37 14.28 -4.79 7.29
C ALA A 37 12.76 -4.84 7.18
N GLN A 38 12.20 -3.87 6.45
CA GLN A 38 10.86 -4.00 5.93
C GLN A 38 10.98 -5.13 4.92
N ASP A 39 10.84 -6.36 5.42
CA ASP A 39 10.91 -7.57 4.60
C ASP A 39 10.00 -7.31 3.42
N ILE A 40 10.60 -7.36 2.23
CA ILE A 40 9.90 -7.04 0.99
C ILE A 40 9.01 -8.24 0.73
N LEU A 41 7.84 -8.25 1.40
CA LEU A 41 6.84 -9.27 1.22
C LEU A 41 6.59 -9.37 -0.28
N PRO A 42 6.84 -10.53 -0.89
CA PRO A 42 6.73 -10.69 -2.33
C PRO A 42 5.26 -10.54 -2.69
N ASP A 43 4.91 -9.37 -3.22
CA ASP A 43 3.55 -8.88 -3.53
C ASP A 43 2.66 -10.00 -4.08
N LYS A 44 3.23 -10.82 -4.98
CA LYS A 44 2.60 -12.01 -5.55
C LYS A 44 3.65 -13.13 -5.67
N VAL A 45 3.39 -14.29 -5.04
CA VAL A 45 4.23 -15.50 -5.12
C VAL A 45 3.57 -16.53 -6.04
N TYR A 46 4.34 -17.09 -6.96
CA TYR A 46 3.87 -18.04 -7.97
C TYR A 46 4.62 -19.37 -7.91
N ARG A 47 3.99 -20.44 -8.39
CA ARG A 47 4.66 -21.68 -8.80
C ARG A 47 3.95 -22.27 -10.01
N VAL A 48 4.65 -23.06 -10.81
CA VAL A 48 4.08 -23.79 -11.95
C VAL A 48 3.89 -25.24 -11.55
N THR A 49 2.70 -25.80 -11.77
CA THR A 49 2.45 -27.24 -11.73
C THR A 49 2.04 -27.71 -13.12
N ALA A 50 2.85 -28.56 -13.73
CA ALA A 50 2.59 -29.19 -15.02
C ALA A 50 1.95 -30.58 -14.82
N TYR A 51 1.07 -30.98 -15.75
CA TYR A 51 0.37 -32.26 -15.73
C TYR A 51 0.58 -33.00 -17.06
N LYS A 52 0.82 -34.31 -17.02
CA LYS A 52 0.99 -35.12 -18.24
C LYS A 52 -0.37 -35.40 -18.88
N LYS A 53 -0.63 -34.80 -20.05
CA LYS A 53 -1.84 -35.05 -20.85
C LYS A 53 -2.04 -36.55 -21.09
N GLY A 54 -3.23 -37.07 -20.77
CA GLY A 54 -3.59 -38.48 -20.95
C GLY A 54 -3.06 -39.45 -19.90
N ALA A 55 -2.41 -38.97 -18.82
CA ALA A 55 -2.04 -39.80 -17.68
C ALA A 55 -2.71 -39.30 -16.40
N ASN A 56 -3.43 -40.18 -15.71
CA ASN A 56 -4.02 -39.84 -14.42
C ASN A 56 -2.89 -39.61 -13.39
N HIS A 57 -2.99 -38.51 -12.63
CA HIS A 57 -2.14 -38.17 -11.48
C HIS A 57 -0.62 -37.95 -11.70
N VAL A 58 -0.10 -37.94 -12.93
CA VAL A 58 1.31 -37.56 -13.17
C VAL A 58 1.45 -36.03 -13.28
N SER A 59 2.06 -35.42 -12.27
CA SER A 59 2.36 -33.98 -12.22
C SER A 59 3.82 -33.70 -11.81
N SER A 60 4.30 -32.50 -12.14
CA SER A 60 5.58 -31.94 -11.68
C SER A 60 5.36 -30.49 -11.25
N THR A 61 6.04 -30.04 -10.20
CA THR A 61 5.85 -28.70 -9.62
C THR A 61 7.19 -27.99 -9.43
N SER A 62 7.26 -26.71 -9.81
CA SER A 62 8.44 -25.86 -9.64
C SER A 62 8.65 -25.44 -8.18
N ASN A 63 9.81 -24.84 -7.90
CA ASN A 63 9.98 -23.94 -6.77
C ASN A 63 8.97 -22.78 -6.80
N TYR A 64 8.82 -22.10 -5.67
CA TYR A 64 8.18 -20.79 -5.62
C TYR A 64 9.07 -19.74 -6.29
N ALA A 65 8.45 -18.80 -6.99
CA ALA A 65 9.06 -17.64 -7.60
C ALA A 65 8.36 -16.37 -7.09
N GLU A 66 9.14 -15.43 -6.58
CA GLU A 66 8.67 -14.16 -6.05
C GLU A 66 8.65 -13.10 -7.16
N VAL A 67 7.50 -12.43 -7.34
CA VAL A 67 7.35 -11.39 -8.37
C VAL A 67 6.85 -10.11 -7.72
N THR A 68 7.76 -9.15 -7.54
CA THR A 68 7.39 -7.77 -7.24
C THR A 68 7.01 -7.06 -8.56
N PRO A 69 5.82 -6.44 -8.67
CA PRO A 69 5.43 -5.72 -9.88
C PRO A 69 6.24 -4.40 -10.04
N PRO A 70 6.42 -3.91 -11.28
CA PRO A 70 7.01 -2.59 -11.52
C PRO A 70 6.09 -1.48 -10.99
N THR A 71 6.66 -0.39 -10.45
CA THR A 71 5.85 0.71 -9.85
C THR A 71 4.94 1.33 -10.90
N SER A 72 3.63 1.13 -10.75
CA SER A 72 2.60 1.64 -11.65
C SER A 72 1.64 2.55 -10.88
N ILE A 73 1.34 3.73 -11.44
CA ILE A 73 0.41 4.69 -10.84
C ILE A 73 -0.55 5.30 -11.87
N TYR A 74 -1.82 5.35 -11.49
CA TYR A 74 -2.92 6.07 -12.11
C TYR A 74 -3.41 7.15 -11.14
N ILE A 75 -3.77 8.32 -11.69
CA ILE A 75 -4.29 9.45 -10.92
C ILE A 75 -5.54 9.94 -11.67
N PRO A 76 -6.72 9.99 -11.03
CA PRO A 76 -7.93 10.51 -11.67
C PRO A 76 -7.83 12.03 -11.89
N ASN A 77 -8.60 12.54 -12.85
CA ASN A 77 -8.64 13.96 -13.22
C ASN A 77 -9.83 14.72 -12.60
N ALA A 78 -10.84 14.02 -12.08
CA ALA A 78 -11.97 14.60 -11.37
C ALA A 78 -12.48 13.64 -10.29
N PHE A 79 -13.21 14.17 -9.31
CA PHE A 79 -13.87 13.40 -8.26
C PHE A 79 -15.11 14.14 -7.72
N THR A 80 -16.04 13.40 -7.13
CA THR A 80 -17.40 13.83 -6.77
C THR A 80 -17.75 13.40 -5.35
N PRO A 81 -17.34 14.17 -4.31
CA PRO A 81 -17.70 13.91 -2.92
C PRO A 81 -19.18 14.25 -2.66
N ASN A 82 -20.05 13.29 -2.98
CA ASN A 82 -21.53 13.39 -2.93
C ASN A 82 -22.20 12.30 -2.06
N GLY A 83 -21.48 11.25 -1.68
CA GLY A 83 -21.94 10.12 -0.86
C GLY A 83 -22.52 8.92 -1.63
N ASP A 84 -22.37 8.83 -2.96
CA ASP A 84 -22.90 7.71 -3.76
C ASP A 84 -21.96 6.49 -3.86
N GLY A 85 -20.72 6.61 -3.38
CA GLY A 85 -19.69 5.57 -3.42
C GLY A 85 -18.79 5.60 -4.67
N LEU A 86 -19.07 6.47 -5.65
CA LEU A 86 -18.43 6.50 -6.96
C LEU A 86 -17.55 7.73 -7.13
N ASN A 87 -16.28 7.59 -6.75
CA ASN A 87 -15.26 8.65 -6.78
C ASN A 87 -15.51 9.77 -5.76
N ASP A 88 -16.06 9.45 -4.59
CA ASP A 88 -16.12 10.36 -3.44
C ASP A 88 -14.75 10.88 -2.97
N THR A 89 -13.68 10.16 -3.28
CA THR A 89 -12.33 10.48 -2.80
C THR A 89 -11.29 10.53 -3.92
N PHE A 90 -10.39 11.51 -3.83
CA PHE A 90 -9.25 11.67 -4.72
C PHE A 90 -7.98 11.07 -4.12
N GLY A 91 -7.34 10.16 -4.86
CA GLY A 91 -6.09 9.51 -4.45
C GLY A 91 -5.41 8.78 -5.62
N VAL A 92 -4.26 8.17 -5.35
CA VAL A 92 -3.42 7.53 -6.35
C VAL A 92 -3.65 6.02 -6.34
N LYS A 93 -4.13 5.46 -7.45
CA LYS A 93 -4.40 4.02 -7.58
C LYS A 93 -3.22 3.35 -8.29
N GLY A 94 -2.71 2.23 -7.79
CA GLY A 94 -1.49 1.62 -8.34
C GLY A 94 -1.07 0.30 -7.70
N GLU A 95 0.01 -0.29 -8.22
CA GLU A 95 0.69 -1.49 -7.68
C GLU A 95 2.21 -1.24 -7.55
N GLY A 96 2.88 -2.01 -6.68
CA GLY A 96 4.33 -1.96 -6.51
C GLY A 96 4.88 -0.68 -5.82
N ILE A 97 4.03 0.06 -5.10
CA ILE A 97 4.40 1.29 -4.39
C ILE A 97 4.98 0.93 -3.00
N LYS A 98 6.24 1.26 -2.75
CA LYS A 98 6.93 1.06 -1.45
C LYS A 98 7.10 2.36 -0.66
N ASN A 99 7.43 3.46 -1.33
CA ASN A 99 7.44 4.80 -0.73
C ASN A 99 6.48 5.71 -1.49
N PHE A 100 5.71 6.51 -0.77
CA PHE A 100 4.70 7.40 -1.32
C PHE A 100 4.72 8.79 -0.67
N ARG A 101 4.40 9.81 -1.47
CA ARG A 101 3.90 11.11 -1.04
C ARG A 101 2.88 11.63 -2.04
N LEU A 102 1.76 12.13 -1.52
CA LEU A 102 0.79 12.95 -2.24
C LEU A 102 0.67 14.28 -1.51
N PHE A 103 0.73 15.39 -2.25
CA PHE A 103 0.43 16.74 -1.80
C PHE A 103 -0.68 17.31 -2.68
N ILE A 104 -1.63 18.03 -2.09
CA ILE A 104 -2.70 18.74 -2.81
C ILE A 104 -2.74 20.19 -2.34
N TYR A 105 -2.88 21.10 -3.31
CA TYR A 105 -2.87 22.54 -3.13
C TYR A 105 -4.15 23.17 -3.70
N ASN A 106 -4.67 24.18 -3.04
CA ASN A 106 -5.77 24.99 -3.54
C ASN A 106 -5.30 26.03 -4.58
N ARG A 107 -6.27 26.80 -5.11
CA ARG A 107 -6.05 27.83 -6.14
C ARG A 107 -5.06 28.94 -5.73
N TRP A 108 -4.78 29.09 -4.43
CA TRP A 108 -3.87 30.09 -3.88
C TRP A 108 -2.49 29.51 -3.51
N GLY A 109 -2.24 28.23 -3.78
CA GLY A 109 -0.97 27.54 -3.50
C GLY A 109 -0.82 27.05 -2.04
N GLU A 110 -1.85 27.21 -1.21
CA GLU A 110 -1.89 26.64 0.14
C GLU A 110 -2.10 25.12 0.05
N LYS A 111 -1.31 24.37 0.82
CA LYS A 111 -1.36 22.90 0.90
C LYS A 111 -2.54 22.48 1.78
N ILE A 112 -3.57 21.90 1.18
CA ILE A 112 -4.80 21.47 1.86
C ILE A 112 -4.78 20.00 2.31
N PHE A 113 -3.96 19.16 1.68
CA PHE A 113 -3.84 17.73 2.01
C PHE A 113 -2.41 17.24 1.77
N GLU A 114 -1.92 16.36 2.65
CA GLU A 114 -0.70 15.58 2.47
C GLU A 114 -0.91 14.18 3.05
N THR A 115 -0.38 13.15 2.38
CA THR A 115 -0.21 11.84 3.00
C THR A 115 1.05 11.12 2.49
N SER A 116 1.55 10.22 3.33
CA SER A 116 2.59 9.21 3.05
C SER A 116 2.02 7.82 2.72
N ASN A 117 0.72 7.60 2.89
CA ASN A 117 0.03 6.32 2.72
C ASN A 117 -0.75 6.30 1.39
N PRO A 118 -0.49 5.35 0.46
CA PRO A 118 -1.19 5.31 -0.82
C PRO A 118 -2.68 4.94 -0.70
N ASN A 119 -3.14 4.46 0.47
CA ASN A 119 -4.55 4.16 0.73
C ASN A 119 -5.31 5.34 1.37
N GLU A 120 -4.62 6.41 1.77
CA GLU A 120 -5.26 7.63 2.25
C GLU A 120 -5.57 8.53 1.06
N HIS A 121 -6.84 8.89 0.95
CA HIS A 121 -7.37 9.74 -0.11
C HIS A 121 -7.93 11.03 0.49
N TRP A 122 -8.00 12.08 -0.32
CA TRP A 122 -8.69 13.31 0.02
C TRP A 122 -10.19 13.18 -0.26
N ASP A 123 -11.01 13.50 0.72
CA ASP A 123 -12.49 13.44 0.73
C ASP A 123 -13.17 14.73 0.22
N GLY A 124 -12.38 15.72 -0.23
CA GLY A 124 -12.92 17.02 -0.62
C GLY A 124 -13.29 17.93 0.56
N TYR A 125 -12.79 17.67 1.77
CA TYR A 125 -12.87 18.56 2.93
C TYR A 125 -11.50 19.20 3.25
N TYR A 126 -11.53 20.39 3.85
CA TYR A 126 -10.36 21.06 4.40
C TYR A 126 -10.76 21.88 5.63
N GLY A 127 -9.94 21.86 6.70
CA GLY A 127 -10.24 22.59 7.93
C GLY A 127 -11.59 22.24 8.58
N GLY A 128 -12.08 21.01 8.38
CA GLY A 128 -13.41 20.56 8.85
C GLY A 128 -14.60 21.10 8.05
N ARG A 129 -14.37 21.70 6.87
CA ARG A 129 -15.40 22.25 5.97
C ARG A 129 -15.30 21.60 4.58
N PRO A 130 -16.38 21.50 3.80
CA PRO A 130 -16.27 21.14 2.39
C PRO A 130 -15.37 22.16 1.67
N ALA A 131 -14.38 21.68 0.91
CA ALA A 131 -13.60 22.51 0.02
C ALA A 131 -14.46 23.00 -1.16
N GLU A 132 -14.10 24.13 -1.77
CA GLU A 132 -14.85 24.71 -2.89
C GLU A 132 -14.91 23.79 -4.13
N GLN A 133 -15.88 24.05 -5.03
CA GLN A 133 -15.88 23.46 -6.36
C GLN A 133 -14.76 24.06 -7.23
N GLY A 134 -14.12 23.21 -8.04
CA GLY A 134 -13.15 23.63 -9.05
C GLY A 134 -11.83 22.87 -9.01
N THR A 135 -10.80 23.50 -9.57
CA THR A 135 -9.52 22.83 -9.88
C THR A 135 -8.49 23.00 -8.77
N TYR A 136 -7.93 21.88 -8.32
CA TYR A 136 -6.87 21.75 -7.33
C TYR A 136 -5.60 21.22 -8.00
N VAL A 137 -4.43 21.63 -7.52
CA VAL A 137 -3.13 21.17 -8.04
C VAL A 137 -2.60 20.04 -7.15
N TYR A 138 -2.05 18.98 -7.74
CA TYR A 138 -1.42 17.90 -6.99
C TYR A 138 0.04 17.67 -7.39
N GLN A 139 0.80 17.13 -6.45
CA GLN A 139 2.13 16.56 -6.67
C GLN A 139 2.22 15.18 -6.02
N VAL A 140 2.66 14.20 -6.80
CA VAL A 140 2.77 12.79 -6.41
C VAL A 140 4.18 12.28 -6.64
N PHE A 141 4.75 11.65 -5.61
CA PHE A 141 5.96 10.86 -5.69
C PHE A 141 5.66 9.42 -5.26
N ALA A 142 5.96 8.45 -6.12
CA ALA A 142 5.82 7.02 -5.85
C ALA A 142 7.09 6.29 -6.25
N SER A 143 7.55 5.33 -5.44
CA SER A 143 8.70 4.50 -5.78
C SER A 143 8.63 3.10 -5.19
N GLY A 144 9.26 2.16 -5.87
CA GLY A 144 9.31 0.74 -5.51
C GLY A 144 10.33 0.07 -6.42
N ILE A 145 9.87 -0.70 -7.41
CA ILE A 145 10.71 -0.98 -8.58
C ILE A 145 10.64 0.24 -9.52
N GLY A 146 11.69 1.05 -9.49
CA GLY A 146 11.77 2.34 -10.18
C GLY A 146 11.14 3.50 -9.37
N LYS A 147 11.19 4.70 -9.96
CA LYS A 147 10.62 5.94 -9.40
C LYS A 147 9.62 6.54 -10.40
N LYS A 148 8.55 7.14 -9.89
CA LYS A 148 7.54 7.88 -10.64
C LYS A 148 7.27 9.20 -9.90
N ALA A 149 7.33 10.31 -10.62
CA ALA A 149 6.84 11.60 -10.17
C ALA A 149 5.76 12.07 -11.15
N ARG A 150 4.66 12.62 -10.66
CA ARG A 150 3.60 13.25 -11.48
C ARG A 150 3.09 14.50 -10.77
N ASN A 151 3.10 15.61 -11.47
CA ASN A 151 2.37 16.82 -11.11
C ASN A 151 1.16 16.94 -12.05
N GLY A 152 0.09 17.58 -11.60
CA GLY A 152 -1.11 17.78 -12.41
C GLY A 152 -2.20 18.50 -11.65
N SER A 153 -3.43 18.39 -12.13
CA SER A 153 -4.61 18.94 -11.47
C SER A 153 -5.76 17.95 -11.41
N VAL A 154 -6.65 18.16 -10.44
CA VAL A 154 -7.91 17.44 -10.26
C VAL A 154 -9.05 18.45 -10.12
N THR A 155 -10.19 18.18 -10.75
CA THR A 155 -11.43 18.95 -10.55
C THR A 155 -12.30 18.30 -9.47
N LEU A 156 -12.59 19.03 -8.39
CA LEU A 156 -13.65 18.69 -7.45
C LEU A 156 -14.98 19.18 -8.03
N VAL A 157 -15.93 18.27 -8.22
CA VAL A 157 -17.30 18.55 -8.68
C VAL A 157 -18.30 18.25 -7.57
N ARG A 158 -19.31 19.11 -7.42
CA ARG A 158 -20.55 18.89 -6.66
C ARG A 158 -21.71 19.48 -7.46
#